data_AF-A0A292SMA9-F1
#
_entry.id   AF-A0A292SMA9-F1
#
_cell.length_a   1.000
_cell.length_b   1.000
_cell.length_c   1.000
_cell.angle_alpha   90.00
_cell.angle_beta   90.00
_cell.angle_gamma   90.00
#
_symmetry.space_group_name_H-M   'P 1'
#
loop_
_entity.id
_entity.type
_entity.pdbx_description
1 polymer ?
#
loop_
_entity_poly.entity_id
_entity_poly.type
_entity_poly.pdbx_seq_one_letter_code
_entity_poly.pdbx_strand_id
1 'polypeptide(L)'
;MLATMDGIERGGFAASFVAQDFLGMAAPRTIKGLSRNSDATGKKNTAYATSVAIREILSGPSLFIIPSAILWGAAKFFGPANRVKFDYIKGIGDQFNDFAKGKSAESLGQTEAVKKDFYKEAFKNMLNTSLDNKVVDIDAKAQHFADAAMEIEKAKSKGFIKNLLGKPVAGSKEDLTGALMDEYVKLKKQYMPVSDNIVGMSFKTKEGTLGTSLGKFIDDLKNYTNDITGTMAKKAKKGFKGSVEEAISKFNFSRAGSRFVTTTLMTLGVFSFFTIIPKLYKSTCKTNPALQGLEGPADANKPAETEKKDGGVENENK
;
A
#
# COMPACT_ATOMS: atom_id res chain seq x y z
N MET A 1 12.71 -4.14 7.68
CA MET A 1 11.57 -4.78 7.00
C MET A 1 10.28 -3.98 7.21
N LEU A 2 9.93 -3.59 8.45
CA LEU A 2 8.84 -2.63 8.72
C LEU A 2 8.98 -1.28 7.98
N ALA A 3 10.19 -0.69 7.94
CA ALA A 3 10.45 0.56 7.21
C ALA A 3 10.20 0.46 5.70
N THR A 4 10.40 -0.70 5.08
CA THR A 4 10.10 -0.95 3.67
C THR A 4 8.59 -1.08 3.44
N MET A 5 7.86 -1.64 4.41
CA MET A 5 6.40 -1.75 4.40
C MET A 5 5.71 -0.40 4.66
N ASP A 6 6.27 0.42 5.53
CA ASP A 6 5.85 1.81 5.74
C ASP A 6 6.06 2.68 4.50
N GLY A 7 7.13 2.42 3.74
CA GLY A 7 7.39 3.04 2.44
C GLY A 7 6.36 2.64 1.35
N ILE A 8 5.87 1.41 1.38
CA ILE A 8 4.80 0.89 0.51
C ILE A 8 3.44 1.52 0.85
N GLU A 9 3.19 1.82 2.12
CA GLU A 9 1.90 2.34 2.60
C GLU A 9 1.72 3.86 2.44
N ARG A 10 2.72 4.57 1.90
CA ARG A 10 2.51 5.88 1.27
C ARG A 10 1.77 5.66 -0.05
N GLY A 11 0.50 5.27 0.00
CA GLY A 11 -0.28 4.74 -1.14
C GLY A 11 -0.25 5.58 -2.43
N GLY A 12 0.05 6.88 -2.35
CA GLY A 12 0.36 7.71 -3.53
C GLY A 12 1.78 7.51 -4.07
N PHE A 13 2.80 7.46 -3.21
CA PHE A 13 4.21 7.26 -3.58
C PHE A 13 4.45 5.87 -4.17
N ALA A 14 3.97 4.81 -3.52
CA ALA A 14 4.14 3.43 -4.01
C ALA A 14 3.46 3.22 -5.38
N ALA A 15 2.22 3.68 -5.53
CA ALA A 15 1.52 3.61 -6.81
C ALA A 15 2.23 4.46 -7.87
N SER A 16 2.68 5.68 -7.53
CA SER A 16 3.44 6.54 -8.46
C SER A 16 4.80 5.96 -8.81
N PHE A 17 5.47 5.28 -7.88
CA PHE A 17 6.75 4.64 -8.10
C PHE A 17 6.59 3.44 -9.03
N VAL A 18 5.62 2.56 -8.78
CA VAL A 18 5.26 1.49 -9.72
C VAL A 18 4.92 2.06 -11.09
N ALA A 19 4.18 3.17 -11.15
CA ALA A 19 3.84 3.84 -12.39
C ALA A 19 5.07 4.35 -13.14
N GLN A 20 5.92 5.09 -12.45
CA GLN A 20 7.10 5.74 -13.02
C GLN A 20 8.14 4.71 -13.43
N ASP A 21 8.36 3.71 -12.59
CA ASP A 21 9.28 2.62 -12.89
C ASP A 21 8.75 1.76 -14.05
N PHE A 22 7.46 1.41 -14.03
CA PHE A 22 6.86 0.59 -15.09
C PHE A 22 6.71 1.35 -16.42
N LEU A 23 6.11 2.53 -16.42
CA LEU A 23 5.84 3.32 -17.64
C LEU A 23 7.07 4.09 -18.11
N GLY A 24 7.93 4.54 -17.20
CA GLY A 24 9.12 5.33 -17.52
C GLY A 24 10.33 4.49 -17.90
N MET A 25 10.47 3.26 -17.38
CA MET A 25 11.65 2.42 -17.65
C MET A 25 11.31 1.03 -18.16
N ALA A 26 10.45 0.26 -17.47
CA ALA A 26 10.20 -1.14 -17.81
C ALA A 26 9.55 -1.32 -19.19
N ALA A 27 8.50 -0.56 -19.49
CA ALA A 27 7.76 -0.64 -20.75
C ALA A 27 8.61 -0.18 -21.96
N PRO A 28 9.29 0.98 -21.92
CA PRO A 28 10.21 1.37 -23.00
C PRO A 28 11.35 0.36 -23.22
N ARG A 29 11.94 -0.22 -22.16
CA ARG A 29 13.00 -1.24 -22.28
C ARG A 29 12.47 -2.53 -22.89
N THR A 30 11.28 -2.96 -22.50
CA THR A 30 10.61 -4.13 -23.08
C THR A 30 10.32 -3.93 -24.56
N ILE A 31 9.82 -2.75 -24.95
CA ILE A 31 9.53 -2.41 -26.36
C ILE A 31 10.83 -2.35 -27.18
N LYS A 32 11.90 -1.71 -26.67
CA LYS A 32 13.23 -1.71 -27.31
C LYS A 32 13.83 -3.11 -27.44
N GLY A 33 13.44 -4.04 -26.55
CA GLY A 33 13.82 -5.44 -26.65
C GLY A 33 13.28 -6.13 -27.90
N LEU A 34 12.12 -5.71 -28.42
CA LEU A 34 11.51 -6.29 -29.62
C LEU A 34 12.29 -5.97 -30.90
N SER A 35 12.99 -4.84 -30.95
CA SER A 35 13.84 -4.42 -32.07
C SER A 35 15.30 -4.82 -31.90
N ARG A 36 15.65 -5.59 -30.87
CA ARG A 36 17.01 -6.08 -30.68
C ARG A 36 17.34 -7.11 -31.77
N ASN A 37 18.40 -6.86 -32.55
CA ASN A 37 18.85 -7.69 -33.67
C ASN A 37 17.86 -7.78 -34.85
N SER A 38 16.81 -6.95 -34.89
CA SER A 38 15.84 -6.94 -36.02
C SER A 38 16.50 -6.53 -37.33
N ASP A 39 17.53 -5.69 -37.26
CA ASP A 39 18.24 -5.18 -38.43
C ASP A 39 19.09 -6.26 -39.11
N ALA A 40 19.54 -7.26 -38.33
CA ALA A 40 20.31 -8.40 -38.81
C ALA A 40 19.43 -9.63 -39.16
N THR A 41 18.27 -9.77 -38.51
CA THR A 41 17.44 -10.99 -38.60
C THR A 41 16.14 -10.80 -39.38
N GLY A 42 15.75 -9.55 -39.65
CA GLY A 42 14.46 -9.19 -40.27
C GLY A 42 13.23 -9.48 -39.40
N LYS A 43 13.39 -9.97 -38.16
CA LYS A 43 12.29 -10.40 -37.28
C LYS A 43 12.37 -9.72 -35.92
N LYS A 44 11.22 -9.53 -35.27
CA LYS A 44 11.16 -9.03 -33.89
C LYS A 44 11.69 -10.07 -32.91
N ASN A 45 12.53 -9.65 -31.96
CA ASN A 45 13.07 -10.53 -30.94
C ASN A 45 12.14 -10.58 -29.72
N THR A 46 11.07 -11.37 -29.87
CA THR A 46 10.04 -11.54 -28.83
C THR A 46 10.56 -12.21 -27.59
N ALA A 47 11.49 -13.17 -27.68
CA ALA A 47 12.02 -13.84 -26.49
C ALA A 47 12.97 -12.94 -25.68
N TYR A 48 13.75 -12.07 -26.32
CA TYR A 48 14.49 -11.03 -25.60
C TYR A 48 13.55 -10.03 -24.94
N ALA A 49 12.52 -9.55 -25.65
CA ALA A 49 11.51 -8.67 -25.07
C ALA A 49 10.78 -9.32 -23.88
N THR A 50 10.40 -10.60 -23.97
CA THR A 50 9.81 -11.35 -22.87
C THR A 50 10.78 -11.50 -21.70
N SER A 51 12.07 -11.73 -21.96
CA SER A 51 13.10 -11.80 -20.91
C SER A 51 13.26 -10.47 -20.15
N VAL A 52 13.19 -9.35 -20.87
CA VAL A 52 13.23 -7.99 -20.31
C VAL A 52 11.94 -7.70 -19.55
N ALA A 53 10.78 -8.02 -20.10
CA ALA A 53 9.49 -7.85 -19.42
C ALA A 53 9.45 -8.62 -18.09
N ILE A 54 9.90 -9.87 -18.10
CA ILE A 54 10.04 -10.69 -16.90
C ILE A 54 11.02 -10.02 -15.93
N ARG A 55 12.21 -9.58 -16.37
CA ARG A 55 13.17 -8.84 -15.51
C ARG A 55 12.56 -7.61 -14.82
N GLU A 56 11.89 -6.78 -15.61
CA GLU A 56 11.47 -5.45 -15.16
C GLU A 56 10.18 -5.52 -14.33
N ILE A 57 9.28 -6.49 -14.57
CA ILE A 57 8.13 -6.76 -13.68
C ILE A 57 8.59 -7.39 -12.36
N LEU A 58 9.59 -8.28 -12.42
CA LEU A 58 10.06 -9.03 -11.26
C LEU A 58 10.84 -8.18 -10.25
N SER A 59 11.52 -7.12 -10.67
CA SER A 59 12.47 -6.37 -9.82
C SER A 59 11.85 -5.24 -9.00
N GLY A 60 11.04 -4.37 -9.59
CA GLY A 60 10.46 -3.19 -8.91
C GLY A 60 8.95 -3.29 -8.66
N PRO A 61 8.11 -3.39 -9.70
CA PRO A 61 6.65 -3.37 -9.60
C PRO A 61 6.06 -4.49 -8.74
N SER A 62 6.64 -5.69 -8.76
CA SER A 62 6.14 -6.86 -8.02
C SER A 62 6.09 -6.65 -6.51
N LEU A 63 7.05 -5.89 -5.95
CA LEU A 63 7.13 -5.52 -4.53
C LEU A 63 5.91 -4.73 -4.05
N PHE A 64 5.14 -4.15 -4.97
CA PHE A 64 3.95 -3.39 -4.67
C PHE A 64 2.69 -4.11 -5.14
N ILE A 65 2.73 -4.75 -6.31
CA ILE A 65 1.57 -5.45 -6.89
C ILE A 65 1.17 -6.65 -6.03
N ILE A 66 2.13 -7.48 -5.60
CA ILE A 66 1.84 -8.69 -4.83
C ILE A 66 1.25 -8.33 -3.46
N PRO A 67 1.87 -7.44 -2.67
CA PRO A 67 1.25 -6.98 -1.43
C PRO A 67 -0.12 -6.35 -1.65
N SER A 68 -0.29 -5.53 -2.68
CA SER A 68 -1.57 -4.89 -2.99
C SER A 68 -2.67 -5.89 -3.33
N ALA A 69 -2.36 -6.94 -4.10
CA ALA A 69 -3.30 -7.99 -4.47
C ALA A 69 -3.72 -8.82 -3.25
N ILE A 70 -2.75 -9.23 -2.43
CA ILE A 70 -3.02 -9.96 -1.17
C ILE A 70 -3.85 -9.09 -0.23
N LEU A 71 -3.48 -7.81 -0.08
CA LEU A 71 -4.23 -6.86 0.75
C LEU A 71 -5.66 -6.67 0.24
N TRP A 72 -5.84 -6.53 -1.07
CA TRP A 72 -7.16 -6.41 -1.67
C TRP A 72 -8.03 -7.64 -1.38
N GLY A 73 -7.49 -8.84 -1.56
CA GLY A 73 -8.18 -10.10 -1.26
C GLY A 73 -8.50 -10.24 0.23
N ALA A 74 -7.53 -9.95 1.09
CA ALA A 74 -7.70 -10.01 2.54
C ALA A 74 -8.71 -8.96 3.05
N ALA A 75 -8.77 -7.77 2.45
CA ALA A 75 -9.78 -6.77 2.79
C ALA A 75 -11.18 -7.16 2.32
N LYS A 76 -11.31 -7.94 1.23
CA LYS A 76 -12.59 -8.52 0.80
C LYS A 76 -13.08 -9.59 1.78
N PHE A 77 -12.17 -10.41 2.30
CA PHE A 77 -12.51 -11.53 3.20
C PHE A 77 -12.71 -11.08 4.65
N PHE A 78 -11.73 -10.37 5.21
CA PHE A 78 -11.79 -9.95 6.61
C PHE A 78 -12.67 -8.71 6.76
N GLY A 79 -12.48 -7.69 5.93
CA GLY A 79 -13.23 -6.44 5.98
C GLY A 79 -12.36 -5.23 5.65
N PRO A 80 -12.95 -4.05 5.38
CA PRO A 80 -12.21 -2.87 4.95
C PRO A 80 -11.13 -2.41 5.92
N ALA A 81 -11.29 -2.59 7.24
CA ALA A 81 -10.30 -2.18 8.23
C ALA A 81 -8.97 -2.93 8.11
N ASN A 82 -8.93 -4.05 7.37
CA ASN A 82 -7.68 -4.75 7.07
C ASN A 82 -6.73 -3.96 6.14
N ARG A 83 -7.24 -2.89 5.50
CA ARG A 83 -6.42 -1.90 4.77
C ARG A 83 -5.67 -0.93 5.68
N VAL A 84 -6.08 -0.84 6.95
CA VAL A 84 -5.50 0.06 7.95
C VAL A 84 -4.28 -0.62 8.57
N LYS A 85 -3.21 0.14 8.85
CA LYS A 85 -2.01 -0.40 9.50
C LYS A 85 -2.33 -0.95 10.87
N PHE A 86 -1.55 -1.91 11.35
CA PHE A 86 -1.74 -2.52 12.66
C PHE A 86 -1.82 -1.47 13.79
N ASP A 87 -0.82 -0.59 13.89
CA ASP A 87 -0.78 0.44 14.95
C ASP A 87 -1.90 1.47 14.79
N TYR A 88 -2.37 1.69 13.56
CA TYR A 88 -3.47 2.61 13.26
C TYR A 88 -4.83 2.01 13.62
N ILE A 89 -5.04 0.70 13.42
CA ILE A 89 -6.25 0.00 13.88
C ILE A 89 -6.39 0.19 15.38
N LYS A 90 -5.28 0.06 16.12
CA LYS A 90 -5.27 0.28 17.56
C LYS A 90 -5.47 1.75 17.91
N GLY A 91 -4.72 2.65 17.30
CA GLY A 91 -4.79 4.09 17.57
C GLY A 91 -6.14 4.73 17.25
N ILE A 92 -6.68 4.48 16.05
CA ILE A 92 -8.02 4.91 15.65
C ILE A 92 -9.08 4.18 16.48
N GLY A 93 -8.87 2.89 16.75
CA GLY A 93 -9.83 2.10 17.52
C GLY A 93 -9.94 2.49 18.98
N ASP A 94 -8.87 2.97 19.61
CA ASP A 94 -8.89 3.56 20.94
C ASP A 94 -9.71 4.86 20.96
N GLN A 95 -9.48 5.75 19.98
CA GLN A 95 -10.27 6.99 19.83
C GLN A 95 -11.75 6.68 19.59
N PHE A 96 -12.04 5.67 18.75
CA PHE A 96 -13.41 5.26 18.48
C PHE A 96 -14.08 4.68 19.73
N ASN A 97 -13.35 3.93 20.55
CA ASN A 97 -13.88 3.40 21.80
C ASN A 97 -14.25 4.52 22.77
N ASP A 98 -13.44 5.59 22.85
CA ASP A 98 -13.77 6.77 23.64
C ASP A 98 -14.99 7.51 23.08
N PHE A 99 -15.07 7.69 21.76
CA PHE A 99 -16.23 8.26 21.07
C PHE A 99 -17.53 7.44 21.28
N ALA A 100 -17.41 6.13 21.41
CA ALA A 100 -18.54 5.20 21.52
C ALA A 100 -19.11 5.08 22.94
N LYS A 101 -18.47 5.69 23.95
CA LYS A 101 -18.94 5.64 25.35
C LYS A 101 -20.39 6.12 25.45
N GLY A 102 -21.24 5.29 26.05
CA GLY A 102 -22.67 5.59 26.23
C GLY A 102 -23.51 5.49 24.94
N LYS A 103 -22.95 5.02 23.83
CA LYS A 103 -23.68 4.83 22.56
C LYS A 103 -24.14 3.38 22.42
N SER A 104 -25.31 3.18 21.80
CA SER A 104 -25.83 1.83 21.51
C SER A 104 -25.28 1.28 20.19
N ALA A 105 -25.37 -0.04 20.00
CA ALA A 105 -24.98 -0.68 18.74
C ALA A 105 -25.81 -0.16 17.55
N GLU A 106 -27.08 0.19 17.75
CA GLU A 106 -27.95 0.80 16.74
C GLU A 106 -27.41 2.16 16.31
N SER A 107 -27.09 3.04 17.28
CA SER A 107 -26.54 4.38 16.98
C SER A 107 -25.19 4.30 16.28
N LEU A 108 -24.32 3.37 16.70
CA LEU A 108 -23.04 3.12 16.06
C LEU A 108 -23.17 2.38 14.71
N GLY A 109 -24.33 1.80 14.42
CA GLY A 109 -24.66 1.22 13.12
C GLY A 109 -25.01 2.27 12.06
N GLN A 110 -25.22 3.53 12.44
CA GLN A 110 -25.58 4.63 11.53
C GLN A 110 -24.32 5.26 10.93
N THR A 111 -23.77 4.63 9.90
CA THR A 111 -22.45 4.98 9.32
C THR A 111 -22.25 6.46 9.04
N GLU A 112 -23.17 7.14 8.34
CA GLU A 112 -22.97 8.56 7.98
C GLU A 112 -23.01 9.49 9.20
N ALA A 113 -23.88 9.22 10.18
CA ALA A 113 -23.95 10.00 11.42
C ALA A 113 -22.67 9.79 12.26
N VAL A 114 -22.23 8.52 12.39
CA VAL A 114 -20.99 8.19 13.08
C VAL A 114 -19.79 8.85 12.41
N LYS A 115 -19.68 8.82 11.07
CA LYS A 115 -18.59 9.49 10.36
C LYS A 115 -18.54 10.98 10.68
N LYS A 116 -19.67 11.67 10.60
CA LYS A 116 -19.74 13.11 10.84
C LYS A 116 -19.16 13.48 12.21
N ASP A 117 -19.61 12.79 13.27
CA ASP A 117 -19.18 13.12 14.62
C ASP A 117 -17.76 12.59 14.94
N PHE A 118 -17.46 11.34 14.54
CA PHE A 118 -16.17 10.72 14.83
C PHE A 118 -15.03 11.38 14.07
N TYR A 119 -15.24 11.80 12.82
CA TYR A 119 -14.18 12.44 12.04
C TYR A 119 -13.78 13.76 12.65
N LYS A 120 -14.74 14.53 13.18
CA LYS A 120 -14.43 15.75 13.91
C LYS A 120 -13.47 15.46 15.07
N GLU A 121 -13.75 14.46 15.90
CA GLU A 121 -12.87 14.10 17.03
C GLU A 121 -11.49 13.60 16.55
N ALA A 122 -11.46 12.79 15.50
CA ALA A 122 -10.21 12.29 14.92
C ALA A 122 -9.34 13.43 14.34
N PHE A 123 -9.95 14.37 13.61
CA PHE A 123 -9.27 15.55 13.07
C PHE A 123 -8.86 16.53 14.17
N LYS A 124 -9.67 16.70 15.21
CA LYS A 124 -9.32 17.49 16.40
C LYS A 124 -8.04 16.94 17.05
N ASN A 125 -7.98 15.63 17.30
CA ASN A 125 -6.79 15.00 17.85
C ASN A 125 -5.58 15.15 16.92
N MET A 126 -5.75 14.88 15.62
CA MET A 126 -4.66 15.00 14.65
C MET A 126 -4.12 16.44 14.54
N LEU A 127 -4.99 17.45 14.44
CA LEU A 127 -4.59 18.85 14.37
C LEU A 127 -3.89 19.29 15.66
N ASN A 128 -4.46 18.97 16.83
CA ASN A 128 -3.84 19.27 18.13
C ASN A 128 -2.47 18.60 18.28
N THR A 129 -2.34 17.35 17.87
CA THR A 129 -1.06 16.63 17.94
C THR A 129 -0.04 17.20 16.96
N SER A 130 -0.45 17.48 15.72
CA SER A 130 0.43 17.97 14.67
C SER A 130 0.90 19.40 14.87
N LEU A 131 0.10 20.21 15.57
CA LEU A 131 0.28 21.64 15.76
C LEU A 131 0.46 22.01 17.24
N ASP A 132 0.86 21.04 18.06
CA ASP A 132 1.26 21.23 19.46
C ASP A 132 0.21 21.99 20.31
N ASN A 133 -1.07 21.69 20.08
CA ASN A 133 -2.23 22.33 20.72
C ASN A 133 -2.31 23.86 20.57
N LYS A 134 -1.60 24.45 19.60
CA LYS A 134 -1.55 25.92 19.39
C LYS A 134 -2.69 26.47 18.55
N VAL A 135 -3.54 25.59 18.01
CA VAL A 135 -4.58 25.95 17.05
C VAL A 135 -5.73 26.68 17.75
N VAL A 136 -5.97 27.93 17.34
CA VAL A 136 -7.18 28.67 17.71
C VAL A 136 -8.37 28.12 16.91
N ASP A 137 -9.55 28.07 17.54
CA ASP A 137 -10.80 27.54 17.00
C ASP A 137 -10.70 26.09 16.50
N ILE A 138 -10.01 25.25 17.28
CA ILE A 138 -9.75 23.85 16.94
C ILE A 138 -11.01 23.09 16.57
N ASP A 139 -12.13 23.32 17.26
CA ASP A 139 -13.39 22.62 16.99
C ASP A 139 -13.98 22.96 15.61
N ALA A 140 -13.91 24.24 15.20
CA ALA A 140 -14.38 24.67 13.88
C ALA A 140 -13.47 24.15 12.77
N LYS A 141 -12.15 24.18 12.97
CA LYS A 141 -11.18 23.64 12.01
C LYS A 141 -11.28 22.13 11.89
N ALA A 142 -11.43 21.41 13.00
CA ALA A 142 -11.64 19.98 13.00
C ALA A 142 -12.94 19.60 12.27
N GLN A 143 -14.01 20.37 12.45
CA GLN A 143 -15.27 20.19 11.72
C GLN A 143 -15.07 20.41 10.22
N HIS A 144 -14.43 21.51 9.81
CA HIS A 144 -14.13 21.78 8.40
C HIS A 144 -13.33 20.66 7.73
N PHE A 145 -12.29 20.16 8.41
CA PHE A 145 -11.50 19.03 7.91
C PHE A 145 -12.30 17.72 7.85
N ALA A 146 -13.20 17.49 8.82
CA ALA A 146 -14.08 16.33 8.83
C ALA A 146 -15.07 16.36 7.66
N ASP A 147 -15.71 17.52 7.42
CA ASP A 147 -16.65 17.71 6.32
C ASP A 147 -15.94 17.55 4.96
N ALA A 148 -14.77 18.17 4.79
CA ALA A 148 -13.95 18.00 3.60
C ALA A 148 -13.51 16.54 3.39
N ALA A 149 -13.16 15.81 4.46
CA ALA A 149 -12.87 14.39 4.37
C ALA A 149 -14.08 13.59 3.89
N MET A 150 -15.28 13.87 4.39
CA MET A 150 -16.51 13.23 3.91
C MET A 150 -16.79 13.52 2.43
N GLU A 151 -16.51 14.74 1.95
CA GLU A 151 -16.61 15.07 0.53
C GLU A 151 -15.59 14.29 -0.31
N ILE A 152 -14.34 14.24 0.14
CA ILE A 152 -13.26 13.45 -0.49
C ILE A 152 -13.64 11.98 -0.62
N GLU A 153 -14.31 11.41 0.38
CA GLU A 153 -14.76 10.02 0.33
C GLU A 153 -15.80 9.73 -0.74
N LYS A 154 -16.67 10.72 -1.03
CA LYS A 154 -17.77 10.66 -2.01
C LYS A 154 -17.30 11.02 -3.42
N ALA A 155 -16.22 11.78 -3.52
CA ALA A 155 -15.62 12.19 -4.79
C ALA A 155 -15.11 11.00 -5.60
N LYS A 156 -15.23 11.11 -6.92
CA LYS A 156 -14.65 10.12 -7.85
C LYS A 156 -13.15 10.37 -7.97
N SER A 157 -12.37 9.29 -8.04
CA SER A 157 -10.96 9.41 -8.42
C SER A 157 -10.85 9.88 -9.86
N LYS A 158 -9.89 10.77 -10.16
CA LYS A 158 -9.55 11.12 -11.54
C LYS A 158 -8.87 10.00 -12.31
N GLY A 159 -8.59 8.88 -11.63
CA GLY A 159 -7.95 7.71 -12.19
C GLY A 159 -6.44 7.89 -12.26
N PHE A 160 -5.76 6.74 -12.23
CA PHE A 160 -4.31 6.66 -12.10
C PHE A 160 -3.55 7.43 -13.19
N ILE A 161 -3.96 7.30 -14.47
CA ILE A 161 -3.26 7.93 -15.60
C ILE A 161 -3.33 9.46 -15.51
N LYS A 162 -4.50 10.03 -15.21
CA LYS A 162 -4.65 11.49 -15.10
C LYS A 162 -3.89 12.03 -13.90
N ASN A 163 -3.88 11.28 -12.79
CA ASN A 163 -3.09 11.63 -11.62
C ASN A 163 -1.59 11.60 -11.88
N LEU A 164 -1.10 10.58 -12.58
CA LEU A 164 0.31 10.47 -12.95
C LEU A 164 0.77 11.61 -13.87
N LEU A 165 -0.09 12.02 -14.80
CA LEU A 165 0.17 13.13 -15.72
C LEU A 165 -0.01 14.51 -15.07
N GLY A 166 -0.31 14.59 -13.77
CA GLY A 166 -0.55 15.85 -13.06
C GLY A 166 -1.75 16.64 -13.60
N LYS A 167 -2.67 15.99 -14.32
CA LYS A 167 -3.82 16.68 -14.90
C LYS A 167 -4.84 16.99 -13.80
N PRO A 168 -5.22 18.27 -13.60
CA PRO A 168 -6.29 18.61 -12.69
C PRO A 168 -7.62 18.12 -13.25
N VAL A 169 -8.48 17.63 -12.37
CA VAL A 169 -9.87 17.25 -12.62
C VAL A 169 -10.67 17.77 -11.43
N ALA A 170 -11.30 18.94 -11.61
CA ALA A 170 -12.06 19.62 -10.57
C ALA A 170 -13.06 18.67 -9.88
N GLY A 171 -13.07 18.71 -8.55
CA GLY A 171 -13.92 17.84 -7.72
C GLY A 171 -13.47 16.38 -7.65
N SER A 172 -12.30 16.03 -8.19
CA SER A 172 -11.73 14.69 -7.99
C SER A 172 -11.21 14.50 -6.57
N LYS A 173 -11.23 13.25 -6.10
CA LYS A 173 -10.71 12.87 -4.78
C LYS A 173 -9.30 13.41 -4.56
N GLU A 174 -8.43 13.27 -5.55
CA GLU A 174 -7.03 13.67 -5.48
C GLU A 174 -6.86 15.19 -5.38
N ASP A 175 -7.63 15.96 -6.16
CA ASP A 175 -7.53 17.42 -6.14
C ASP A 175 -8.13 18.01 -4.85
N LEU A 176 -9.25 17.47 -4.36
CA LEU A 176 -9.83 17.87 -3.08
C LEU A 176 -8.90 17.55 -1.91
N THR A 177 -8.24 16.38 -1.95
CA THR A 177 -7.22 16.02 -0.94
C THR A 177 -6.03 16.98 -1.00
N GLY A 178 -5.60 17.37 -2.22
CA GLY A 178 -4.53 18.36 -2.41
C GLY A 178 -4.89 19.73 -1.84
N ALA A 179 -6.10 20.22 -2.13
CA ALA A 179 -6.58 21.50 -1.61
C ALA A 179 -6.64 21.52 -0.07
N LEU A 180 -7.19 20.47 0.55
CA LEU A 180 -7.21 20.35 2.01
C LEU A 180 -5.80 20.23 2.61
N MET A 181 -4.86 19.63 1.88
CA MET A 181 -3.45 19.56 2.27
C MET A 181 -2.79 20.94 2.26
N ASP A 182 -3.07 21.76 1.25
CA ASP A 182 -2.58 23.13 1.17
C ASP A 182 -3.09 24.00 2.33
N GLU A 183 -4.36 23.81 2.72
CA GLU A 183 -4.93 24.45 3.92
C GLU A 183 -4.22 24.01 5.19
N TYR A 184 -3.95 22.71 5.36
CA TYR A 184 -3.17 22.23 6.49
C TYR A 184 -1.75 22.82 6.50
N VAL A 185 -1.08 22.90 5.35
CA VAL A 185 0.26 23.51 5.26
C VAL A 185 0.22 24.98 5.68
N LYS A 186 -0.80 25.74 5.28
CA LYS A 186 -1.01 27.12 5.73
C LYS A 186 -1.20 27.19 7.24
N LEU A 187 -2.04 26.33 7.81
CA LEU A 187 -2.23 26.23 9.26
C LEU A 187 -0.91 25.90 9.97
N LYS A 188 -0.14 24.93 9.46
CA LYS A 188 1.14 24.54 10.04
C LYS A 188 2.14 25.69 10.04
N LYS A 189 2.25 26.43 8.94
CA LYS A 189 3.10 27.64 8.85
C LYS A 189 2.69 28.74 9.84
N GLN A 190 1.39 28.83 10.15
CA GLN A 190 0.88 29.82 11.09
C GLN A 190 1.25 29.50 12.54
N TYR A 191 1.22 28.23 12.93
CA TYR A 191 1.36 27.83 14.34
C TYR A 191 2.70 27.17 14.70
N MET A 192 3.44 26.69 13.71
CA MET A 192 4.69 25.95 13.92
C MET A 192 5.86 26.66 13.23
N PRO A 193 7.08 26.55 13.79
CA PRO A 193 8.29 27.00 13.10
C PRO A 193 8.42 26.34 11.73
N VAL A 194 9.05 27.04 10.80
CA VAL A 194 9.40 26.48 9.48
C VAL A 194 10.26 25.23 9.71
N SER A 195 9.80 24.11 9.18
CA SER A 195 10.44 22.80 9.31
C SER A 195 10.50 22.10 7.96
N ASP A 196 11.48 21.21 7.80
CA ASP A 196 11.68 20.45 6.56
C ASP A 196 10.49 19.52 6.25
N ASN A 197 9.74 19.10 7.28
CA ASN A 197 8.58 18.23 7.12
C ASN A 197 7.26 18.99 7.26
N ILE A 198 6.96 19.87 6.31
CA ILE A 198 5.76 20.70 6.34
C ILE A 198 4.46 19.94 6.02
N VAL A 199 4.59 18.78 5.35
CA VAL A 199 3.47 17.94 4.92
C VAL A 199 3.14 16.80 5.89
N GLY A 200 4.03 16.53 6.84
CA GLY A 200 3.82 15.51 7.85
C GLY A 200 2.73 15.91 8.83
N MET A 201 1.83 14.95 9.10
CA MET A 201 0.80 15.02 10.12
C MET A 201 1.06 13.94 11.17
N SER A 202 0.47 14.07 12.34
CA SER A 202 0.55 13.08 13.40
C SER A 202 -0.71 13.10 14.24
N PHE A 203 -1.05 11.97 14.85
CA PHE A 203 -2.16 11.87 15.80
C PHE A 203 -1.71 11.09 17.03
N LYS A 204 -2.30 11.43 18.18
CA LYS A 204 -2.01 10.79 19.44
C LYS A 204 -2.79 9.48 19.59
N THR A 205 -2.13 8.48 20.17
CA THR A 205 -2.68 7.19 20.59
C THR A 205 -2.34 6.97 22.06
N LYS A 206 -2.87 5.91 22.67
CA LYS A 206 -2.49 5.52 24.04
C LYS A 206 -1.01 5.11 24.15
N GLU A 207 -0.38 4.70 23.05
CA GLU A 207 0.99 4.19 23.01
C GLU A 207 2.01 5.24 22.51
N GLY A 208 1.55 6.45 22.18
CA GLY A 208 2.41 7.53 21.74
C GLY A 208 1.80 8.32 20.59
N THR A 209 2.63 8.70 19.63
CA THR A 209 2.22 9.51 18.48
C THR A 209 2.54 8.76 17.20
N LEU A 210 1.57 8.68 16.30
CA LEU A 210 1.72 8.05 15.00
C LEU A 210 1.76 9.11 13.90
N GLY A 211 2.82 9.11 13.11
CA GLY A 211 2.96 9.97 11.94
C GLY A 211 2.16 9.44 10.75
N THR A 212 1.53 10.33 9.98
CA THR A 212 0.67 10.00 8.83
C THR A 212 0.74 11.10 7.75
N SER A 213 0.02 10.90 6.64
CA SER A 213 -0.32 11.93 5.65
C SER A 213 -1.83 12.11 5.57
N LEU A 214 -2.30 13.26 5.09
CA LEU A 214 -3.72 13.60 5.06
C LEU A 214 -4.56 12.56 4.31
N GLY A 215 -4.21 12.25 3.06
CA GLY A 215 -4.95 11.28 2.25
C GLY A 215 -4.98 9.88 2.88
N LYS A 216 -3.88 9.48 3.53
CA LYS A 216 -3.82 8.20 4.24
C LYS A 216 -4.71 8.21 5.48
N PHE A 217 -4.67 9.27 6.27
CA PHE A 217 -5.50 9.40 7.46
C PHE A 217 -6.99 9.34 7.12
N ILE A 218 -7.41 10.05 6.05
CA ILE A 218 -8.79 10.00 5.53
C ILE A 218 -9.16 8.56 5.11
N ASP A 219 -8.30 7.88 4.34
CA ASP A 219 -8.57 6.51 3.89
C ASP A 219 -8.60 5.51 5.06
N ASP A 220 -7.75 5.69 6.08
CA ASP A 220 -7.74 4.84 7.25
C ASP A 220 -8.99 5.05 8.12
N LEU A 221 -9.42 6.30 8.32
CA LEU A 221 -10.70 6.63 8.96
C LEU A 221 -11.88 6.02 8.20
N LYS A 222 -11.92 6.16 6.86
CA LYS A 222 -12.95 5.55 6.00
C LYS A 222 -13.02 4.05 6.18
N ASN A 223 -11.89 3.37 6.04
CA ASN A 223 -11.83 1.92 6.06
C ASN A 223 -12.18 1.37 7.44
N TYR A 224 -11.67 1.99 8.51
CA TYR A 224 -11.98 1.61 9.88
C TYR A 224 -13.47 1.84 10.19
N THR A 225 -13.97 3.06 9.95
CA THR A 225 -15.32 3.47 10.35
C THR A 225 -16.38 2.67 9.61
N ASN A 226 -16.27 2.51 8.29
CA ASN A 226 -17.25 1.71 7.53
C ASN A 226 -17.33 0.25 8.01
N ASP A 227 -16.21 -0.33 8.43
CA ASP A 227 -16.15 -1.73 8.87
C ASP A 227 -16.74 -1.89 10.28
N ILE A 228 -16.36 -1.00 11.21
CA ILE A 228 -16.89 -1.08 12.57
C ILE A 228 -18.38 -0.73 12.62
N THR A 229 -18.84 0.31 11.91
CA THR A 229 -20.26 0.66 11.87
C THR A 229 -21.07 -0.42 11.15
N GLY A 230 -20.54 -1.02 10.09
CA GLY A 230 -21.14 -2.18 9.44
C GLY A 230 -21.24 -3.40 10.36
N THR A 231 -20.26 -3.59 11.24
CA THR A 231 -20.27 -4.64 12.27
C THR A 231 -21.30 -4.34 13.36
N MET A 232 -21.39 -3.10 13.83
CA MET A 232 -22.36 -2.67 14.83
C MET A 232 -23.80 -2.75 14.30
N ALA A 233 -24.03 -2.34 13.05
CA ALA A 233 -25.33 -2.48 12.39
C ALA A 233 -25.77 -3.95 12.30
N LYS A 234 -24.85 -4.88 12.01
CA LYS A 234 -25.13 -6.33 12.02
C LYS A 234 -25.45 -6.84 13.42
N LYS A 235 -24.77 -6.34 14.45
CA LYS A 235 -25.03 -6.69 15.86
C LYS A 235 -26.39 -6.17 16.33
N ALA A 236 -26.69 -4.90 16.06
CA ALA A 236 -27.98 -4.27 16.34
C ALA A 236 -29.14 -5.06 15.72
N LYS A 237 -29.05 -5.42 14.43
CA LYS A 237 -30.04 -6.26 13.75
C LYS A 237 -30.26 -7.64 14.38
N LYS A 238 -29.27 -8.15 15.13
CA LYS A 238 -29.35 -9.42 15.86
C LYS A 238 -29.78 -9.27 17.32
N GLY A 239 -30.22 -8.08 17.73
CA GLY A 239 -30.65 -7.81 19.11
C GLY A 239 -29.50 -7.91 20.11
N PHE A 240 -28.32 -7.37 19.77
CA PHE A 240 -27.15 -7.40 20.64
C PHE A 240 -27.41 -6.71 21.99
N LYS A 241 -27.23 -7.45 23.10
CA LYS A 241 -27.42 -6.97 24.48
C LYS A 241 -26.12 -6.83 25.29
N GLY A 242 -24.96 -7.05 24.67
CA GLY A 242 -23.67 -7.00 25.36
C GLY A 242 -23.09 -5.58 25.46
N SER A 243 -21.94 -5.44 26.14
CA SER A 243 -21.19 -4.18 26.15
C SER A 243 -20.70 -3.81 24.74
N VAL A 244 -20.94 -2.56 24.37
CA VAL A 244 -20.47 -1.97 23.11
C VAL A 244 -18.96 -1.82 23.13
N GLU A 245 -18.39 -1.42 24.26
CA GLU A 245 -16.95 -1.28 24.47
C GLU A 245 -16.22 -2.61 24.28
N GLU A 246 -16.75 -3.70 24.83
CA GLU A 246 -16.23 -5.04 24.58
C GLU A 246 -16.34 -5.44 23.11
N ALA A 247 -17.45 -5.10 22.45
CA ALA A 247 -17.63 -5.40 21.04
C ALA A 247 -16.63 -4.64 20.16
N ILE A 248 -16.33 -3.38 20.47
CA ILE A 248 -15.30 -2.56 19.80
C ILE A 248 -13.92 -3.15 20.06
N SER A 249 -13.59 -3.50 21.31
CA SER A 249 -12.30 -4.12 21.66
C SER A 249 -12.09 -5.44 20.90
N LYS A 250 -13.10 -6.33 20.90
CA LYS A 250 -13.05 -7.60 20.17
C LYS A 250 -12.91 -7.38 18.66
N PHE A 251 -13.61 -6.38 18.11
CA PHE A 251 -13.44 -5.98 16.72
C PHE A 251 -12.00 -5.53 16.45
N ASN A 252 -11.45 -4.60 17.25
CA ASN A 252 -10.09 -4.09 17.11
C ASN A 252 -9.06 -5.22 17.18
N PHE A 253 -9.18 -6.11 18.16
CA PHE A 253 -8.31 -7.28 18.30
C PHE A 253 -8.38 -8.21 17.08
N SER A 254 -9.58 -8.51 16.60
CA SER A 254 -9.77 -9.33 15.41
C SER A 254 -9.17 -8.69 14.16
N ARG A 255 -9.34 -7.37 13.97
CA ARG A 255 -8.77 -6.62 12.84
C ARG A 255 -7.26 -6.55 12.92
N ALA A 256 -6.70 -6.27 14.09
CA ALA A 256 -5.27 -6.28 14.34
C ALA A 256 -4.66 -7.66 14.02
N GLY A 257 -5.29 -8.76 14.49
CA GLY A 257 -4.87 -10.12 14.18
C GLY A 257 -4.94 -10.44 12.68
N SER A 258 -6.04 -10.09 12.00
CA SER A 258 -6.16 -10.29 10.55
C SER A 258 -5.16 -9.47 9.75
N ARG A 259 -4.82 -8.26 10.21
CA ARG A 259 -3.81 -7.40 9.61
C ARG A 259 -2.43 -7.98 9.77
N PHE A 260 -2.10 -8.51 10.93
CA PHE A 260 -0.86 -9.24 11.17
C PHE A 260 -0.72 -10.42 10.20
N VAL A 261 -1.74 -11.28 10.10
CA VAL A 261 -1.75 -12.42 9.15
C VAL A 261 -1.58 -11.93 7.71
N THR A 262 -2.31 -10.88 7.31
CA THR A 262 -2.21 -10.30 5.97
C THR A 262 -0.80 -9.77 5.70
N THR A 263 -0.18 -9.11 6.67
CA THR A 263 1.19 -8.59 6.60
C THR A 263 2.21 -9.70 6.41
N THR A 264 2.04 -10.81 7.13
CA THR A 264 2.85 -12.02 6.96
C THR A 264 2.66 -12.62 5.58
N LEU A 265 1.42 -12.74 5.09
CA LEU A 265 1.14 -13.25 3.74
C LEU A 265 1.71 -12.37 2.64
N MET A 266 1.62 -11.04 2.77
CA MET A 266 2.23 -10.10 1.83
C MET A 266 3.75 -10.32 1.75
N THR A 267 4.39 -10.48 2.91
CA THR A 267 5.82 -10.72 3.02
C THR A 267 6.21 -12.07 2.41
N LEU A 268 5.53 -13.14 2.80
CA LEU A 268 5.77 -14.49 2.26
C LEU A 268 5.46 -14.57 0.77
N GLY A 269 4.45 -13.84 0.28
CA GLY A 269 4.10 -13.78 -1.14
C GLY A 269 5.23 -13.16 -1.97
N VAL A 270 5.79 -12.05 -1.51
CA VAL A 270 6.97 -11.42 -2.15
C VAL A 270 8.16 -12.36 -2.13
N PHE A 271 8.48 -12.96 -0.97
CA PHE A 271 9.60 -13.91 -0.88
C PHE A 271 9.41 -15.11 -1.80
N SER A 272 8.22 -15.72 -1.79
CA SER A 272 7.90 -16.88 -2.62
C SER A 272 8.03 -16.54 -4.10
N PHE A 273 7.55 -15.36 -4.50
CA PHE A 273 7.70 -14.88 -5.86
C PHE A 273 9.16 -14.75 -6.28
N PHE A 274 10.02 -14.22 -5.41
CA PHE A 274 11.46 -14.13 -5.66
C PHE A 274 12.14 -15.50 -5.82
N THR A 275 11.65 -16.56 -5.16
CA THR A 275 12.18 -17.92 -5.39
C THR A 275 11.79 -18.51 -6.74
N ILE A 276 10.71 -18.02 -7.36
CA ILE A 276 10.21 -18.50 -8.66
C ILE A 276 10.92 -17.79 -9.82
N ILE A 277 11.49 -16.60 -9.59
CA ILE A 277 12.22 -15.80 -10.60
C ILE A 277 13.23 -16.62 -11.41
N PRO A 278 14.17 -17.38 -10.79
CA PRO A 278 15.17 -18.10 -11.56
C PRO A 278 14.55 -19.21 -12.42
N LYS A 279 13.45 -19.82 -11.96
CA LYS A 279 12.72 -20.86 -12.71
C LYS A 279 11.99 -20.26 -13.90
N LEU A 280 11.31 -19.12 -13.74
CA LEU A 280 10.68 -18.38 -14.84
C LEU A 280 11.72 -17.99 -15.90
N TYR A 281 12.88 -17.50 -15.46
CA TYR A 281 13.99 -17.20 -16.37
C TYR A 281 14.44 -18.40 -17.18
N LYS A 282 14.72 -19.53 -16.51
CA LYS A 282 15.17 -20.76 -17.17
C LYS A 282 14.11 -21.36 -18.10
N SER A 283 12.83 -21.24 -17.75
CA SER A 283 11.74 -21.77 -18.58
C SER A 283 11.45 -20.93 -19.82
N THR A 284 11.65 -19.61 -19.74
CA THR A 284 11.31 -18.68 -20.82
C THR A 284 12.50 -18.34 -21.71
N CYS A 285 13.72 -18.48 -21.20
CA CYS A 285 14.97 -18.21 -21.93
C CYS A 285 15.84 -19.48 -21.96
N LYS A 286 15.55 -20.40 -22.89
CA LYS A 286 16.32 -21.65 -23.07
C LYS A 286 17.71 -21.44 -23.67
N THR A 287 17.88 -20.39 -24.47
CA THR A 287 19.17 -19.90 -25.01
C THR A 287 19.37 -18.45 -24.59
N ASN A 288 20.59 -17.91 -24.73
CA ASN A 288 20.88 -16.51 -24.39
C ASN A 288 20.01 -15.60 -25.28
N PRO A 289 19.00 -14.89 -24.73
CA PRO A 289 18.05 -14.14 -25.54
C PRO A 289 18.73 -13.01 -26.33
N ALA A 290 19.89 -12.54 -25.85
CA ALA A 290 20.67 -11.49 -26.50
C ALA A 290 21.35 -11.97 -27.81
N LEU A 291 21.55 -13.28 -27.95
CA LEU A 291 22.19 -13.94 -29.10
C LEU A 291 21.17 -14.55 -30.07
N GLN A 292 19.87 -14.50 -29.74
CA GLN A 292 18.84 -15.12 -30.54
C GLN A 292 18.78 -14.49 -31.94
N GLY A 293 18.93 -15.33 -32.97
CA GLY A 293 19.02 -14.92 -34.38
C GLY A 293 20.43 -14.52 -34.86
N LEU A 294 21.42 -14.50 -33.99
CA LEU A 294 22.84 -14.30 -34.31
C LEU A 294 23.67 -15.59 -34.19
N GLU A 295 23.06 -16.68 -33.74
CA GLU A 295 23.67 -18.01 -33.73
C GLU A 295 23.81 -18.48 -35.19
N GLY A 296 25.06 -18.52 -35.69
CA GLY A 296 25.40 -19.19 -36.95
C GLY A 296 25.13 -20.70 -36.87
N PRO A 297 25.13 -21.41 -38.01
CA PRO A 297 24.90 -22.86 -38.03
C PRO A 297 25.87 -23.53 -37.06
N ALA A 298 25.32 -24.36 -36.18
CA ALA A 298 26.07 -25.04 -35.13
C ALA A 298 27.29 -25.76 -35.70
N ASP A 299 28.48 -25.44 -35.19
CA ASP A 299 29.64 -26.29 -35.36
C ASP A 299 29.33 -27.65 -34.73
N ALA A 300 29.03 -28.60 -35.61
CA ALA A 300 29.01 -30.01 -35.32
C ALA A 300 30.43 -30.44 -34.95
N ASN A 301 30.76 -30.38 -33.66
CA ASN A 301 31.73 -31.29 -33.05
C ASN A 301 31.57 -31.27 -31.52
N LYS A 302 30.78 -32.22 -31.01
CA LYS A 302 31.00 -32.77 -29.67
C LYS A 302 32.37 -33.45 -29.64
N PRO A 303 33.00 -33.59 -28.45
CA PRO A 303 32.86 -34.90 -27.81
C PRO A 303 32.08 -34.86 -26.49
N ALA A 304 31.52 -36.03 -26.17
CA ALA A 304 30.62 -36.30 -25.08
C ALA A 304 31.31 -36.47 -23.71
N GLU A 305 30.53 -36.09 -22.70
CA GLU A 305 30.52 -36.36 -21.26
C GLU A 305 31.27 -37.60 -20.68
N THR A 306 32.07 -37.29 -19.64
CA THR A 306 32.17 -37.87 -18.28
C THR A 306 32.31 -39.38 -18.03
N GLU A 307 33.23 -39.74 -17.11
CA GLU A 307 32.85 -40.36 -15.82
C GLU A 307 33.92 -40.21 -14.71
N LYS A 308 33.44 -40.06 -13.47
CA LYS A 308 34.16 -39.88 -12.20
C LYS A 308 34.48 -41.22 -11.52
N LYS A 309 35.44 -41.21 -10.57
CA LYS A 309 35.39 -41.74 -9.17
C LYS A 309 36.80 -42.15 -8.71
N ASP A 310 37.24 -42.15 -7.46
CA ASP A 310 36.76 -41.74 -6.13
C ASP A 310 38.03 -41.70 -5.23
N GLY A 311 37.93 -41.20 -4.00
CA GLY A 311 39.05 -40.83 -3.13
C GLY A 311 39.93 -41.94 -2.53
N GLY A 312 40.90 -41.53 -1.70
CA GLY A 312 41.73 -42.43 -0.91
C GLY A 312 43.06 -41.80 -0.49
N VAL A 313 43.17 -41.51 0.80
CA VAL A 313 44.33 -40.97 1.55
C VAL A 313 45.47 -41.99 1.62
N GLU A 314 46.75 -41.55 1.61
CA GLU A 314 47.77 -41.70 2.69
C GLU A 314 49.25 -41.74 2.22
N ASN A 315 50.08 -40.98 2.95
CA ASN A 315 51.46 -41.18 3.38
C ASN A 315 52.73 -40.82 2.57
N GLU A 316 53.64 -40.26 3.38
CA GLU A 316 55.01 -39.81 3.21
C GLU A 316 55.97 -40.88 2.64
N ASN A 317 56.93 -40.45 1.81
CA ASN A 317 58.38 -40.54 2.08
C ASN A 317 59.20 -40.29 0.79
N LYS A 318 59.89 -39.15 0.72
CA LYS A 318 61.36 -39.03 0.58
C LYS A 318 61.78 -37.58 0.44
#